data_AF-A0A920R127-F1
#
_entry.id   AF-A0A920R127-F1
#
_cell.length_a   1.000
_cell.length_b   1.000
_cell.length_c   1.000
_cell.angle_alpha   90.00
_cell.angle_beta   90.00
_cell.angle_gamma   90.00
#
_symmetry.space_group_name_H-M   'P 1'
#
loop_
_entity.id
_entity.type
_entity.pdbx_description
1 polymer ?
#
loop_
_entity_poly.entity_id
_entity_poly.type
_entity_poly.pdbx_seq_one_letter_code
_entity_poly.pdbx_strand_id
1 'polypeptide(L)'
;MSADRKKIVVIGGGSGSSVALRGLKSHDVDLSAVVTMFDSGGSTGILRDEFGYPPLGDIRQCLVALSPEENERVAALNNALDFRFDSTSSLKGHSVGNLVLAALTTVYQGVQGAIDEMSRMMQLQGQVLPVTFDEAHLCAMLMDGQVIRTESAIDLRGGQGPGIDKLFLDADVEANPRALDAITEADAILLGPGDLYTSIIPNLLVDPISDAIRDTEAPVIYACNLMTKLGETDGYSCSTFA
;
A
#
# COMPACT_ATOMS: atom_id res chain seq x y z
N MET A 1 -18.22 -28.21 -11.25
CA MET A 1 -18.53 -27.22 -10.21
C MET A 1 -17.18 -26.78 -9.70
N SER A 2 -16.71 -25.59 -10.07
CA SER A 2 -15.45 -25.07 -9.52
C SER A 2 -15.63 -25.00 -8.01
N ALA A 3 -14.70 -25.53 -7.22
CA ALA A 3 -14.66 -25.16 -5.82
C ALA A 3 -14.55 -23.63 -5.75
N ASP A 4 -15.30 -22.98 -4.86
CA ASP A 4 -15.13 -21.54 -4.64
C ASP A 4 -13.67 -21.29 -4.27
N ARG A 5 -12.98 -20.47 -5.06
CA ARG A 5 -11.59 -20.09 -4.81
C ARG A 5 -11.54 -19.35 -3.48
N LYS A 6 -10.50 -19.60 -2.69
CA LYS A 6 -10.34 -18.93 -1.40
C LYS A 6 -10.01 -17.45 -1.62
N LYS A 7 -10.73 -16.57 -0.95
CA LYS A 7 -10.53 -15.12 -0.98
C LYS A 7 -9.48 -14.73 0.05
N ILE A 8 -8.32 -14.24 -0.40
CA ILE A 8 -7.24 -13.79 0.48
C ILE A 8 -7.05 -12.28 0.31
N VAL A 9 -7.13 -11.57 1.42
CA VAL A 9 -6.84 -10.13 1.48
C VAL A 9 -5.42 -9.93 2.00
N VAL A 10 -4.60 -9.18 1.28
CA VAL A 10 -3.29 -8.72 1.74
C VAL A 10 -3.40 -7.24 2.06
N ILE A 11 -3.13 -6.85 3.30
CA ILE A 11 -3.20 -5.45 3.77
C ILE A 11 -1.78 -4.97 4.07
N GLY A 12 -1.36 -3.89 3.42
CA GLY A 12 -0.04 -3.33 3.66
C GLY A 12 0.31 -2.21 2.69
N GLY A 13 1.61 -2.06 2.47
CA GLY A 13 2.19 -1.12 1.51
C GLY A 13 3.51 -1.65 0.97
N GLY A 14 4.08 -0.92 0.02
CA GLY A 14 5.43 -1.12 -0.48
C GLY A 14 5.75 -2.48 -1.11
N SER A 15 7.05 -2.78 -1.11
CA SER A 15 7.64 -3.94 -1.77
C SER A 15 7.33 -5.27 -1.06
N GLY A 16 7.20 -5.27 0.26
CA GLY A 16 6.91 -6.48 1.05
C GLY A 16 5.57 -7.10 0.67
N SER A 17 4.51 -6.28 0.63
CA SER A 17 3.17 -6.71 0.20
C SER A 17 3.18 -7.22 -1.23
N SER A 18 3.94 -6.58 -2.12
CA SER A 18 4.08 -6.99 -3.52
C SER A 18 4.77 -8.35 -3.68
N VAL A 19 5.75 -8.67 -2.83
CA VAL A 19 6.38 -10.00 -2.81
C VAL A 19 5.39 -11.06 -2.33
N ALA A 20 4.62 -10.78 -1.27
CA ALA A 20 3.58 -11.69 -0.79
C ALA A 20 2.51 -11.95 -1.86
N LEU A 21 2.03 -10.90 -2.54
CA LEU A 21 1.07 -11.01 -3.64
C LEU A 21 1.61 -11.89 -4.79
N ARG A 22 2.86 -11.70 -5.22
CA ARG A 22 3.48 -12.54 -6.27
C ARG A 22 3.56 -14.00 -5.86
N GLY A 23 3.92 -14.28 -4.60
CA GLY A 23 3.95 -15.64 -4.07
C GLY A 23 2.56 -16.28 -4.06
N LEU A 24 1.57 -15.56 -3.51
CA LEU A 24 0.19 -16.03 -3.40
C LEU A 24 -0.49 -16.22 -4.76
N LYS A 25 -0.13 -15.42 -5.77
CA LYS A 25 -0.66 -15.52 -7.15
C LYS A 25 -0.39 -16.88 -7.79
N SER A 26 0.63 -17.62 -7.33
CA SER A 26 0.93 -18.98 -7.80
C SER A 26 -0.05 -20.05 -7.29
N HIS A 27 -0.96 -19.69 -6.39
CA HIS A 27 -1.98 -20.56 -5.83
C HIS A 27 -3.37 -20.28 -6.43
N ASP A 28 -4.28 -21.25 -6.30
CA ASP A 28 -5.65 -21.12 -6.79
C ASP A 28 -6.54 -20.33 -5.81
N VAL A 29 -6.27 -19.02 -5.73
CA VAL A 29 -6.91 -18.08 -4.79
C VAL A 29 -7.34 -16.78 -5.47
N ASP A 30 -8.38 -16.14 -4.94
CA ASP A 30 -8.81 -14.80 -5.34
C ASP A 30 -8.12 -13.76 -4.43
N LEU A 31 -7.30 -12.88 -5.01
CA LEU A 31 -6.48 -11.93 -4.25
C LEU A 31 -7.06 -10.52 -4.27
N SER A 32 -7.12 -9.90 -3.09
CA SER A 32 -7.37 -8.48 -2.93
C SER A 32 -6.21 -7.82 -2.19
N ALA A 33 -5.57 -6.82 -2.79
CA ALA A 33 -4.54 -6.02 -2.15
C ALA A 33 -5.16 -4.73 -1.60
N VAL A 34 -5.25 -4.59 -0.29
CA VAL A 34 -5.67 -3.34 0.38
C VAL A 34 -4.42 -2.53 0.71
N VAL A 35 -4.38 -1.28 0.22
CA VAL A 35 -3.16 -0.46 0.25
C VAL A 35 -3.38 0.92 0.87
N THR A 36 -2.37 1.37 1.60
CA THR A 36 -2.36 2.70 2.23
C THR A 36 -2.28 3.81 1.19
N MET A 37 -2.90 4.95 1.50
CA MET A 37 -2.89 6.16 0.67
C MET A 37 -2.20 7.35 1.37
N PHE A 38 -1.28 7.07 2.29
CA PHE A 38 -0.65 8.09 3.14
C PHE A 38 0.86 8.27 2.89
N ASP A 39 1.43 7.59 1.89
CA ASP A 39 2.82 7.76 1.44
C ASP A 39 3.07 9.21 0.98
N SER A 40 4.25 9.73 1.32
CA SER A 40 4.70 11.09 0.97
C SER A 40 6.14 11.12 0.43
N GLY A 41 6.73 9.97 0.11
CA GLY A 41 8.12 9.84 -0.31
C GLY A 41 8.38 10.05 -1.81
N GLY A 42 9.57 10.54 -2.15
CA GLY A 42 10.11 10.52 -3.52
C GLY A 42 9.18 11.09 -4.60
N SER A 43 9.02 10.35 -5.70
CA SER A 43 8.13 10.74 -6.81
C SER A 43 6.66 10.82 -6.44
N THR A 44 6.25 10.07 -5.42
CA THR A 44 4.88 10.12 -4.92
C THR A 44 4.60 11.50 -4.31
N GLY A 45 5.50 11.98 -3.44
CA GLY A 45 5.41 13.33 -2.86
C GLY A 45 5.41 14.44 -3.92
N ILE A 46 6.29 14.36 -4.94
CA ILE A 46 6.34 15.37 -6.02
C ILE A 46 5.01 15.46 -6.78
N LEU A 47 4.41 14.32 -7.15
CA LEU A 47 3.14 14.33 -7.87
C LEU A 47 1.98 14.88 -7.03
N ARG A 48 2.05 14.64 -5.71
CA ARG A 48 1.09 15.19 -4.75
C ARG A 48 1.24 16.70 -4.62
N ASP A 49 2.45 17.19 -4.40
CA ASP A 49 2.71 18.61 -4.18
C ASP A 49 2.48 19.47 -5.44
N GLU A 50 2.84 18.96 -6.62
CA GLU A 50 2.76 19.73 -7.87
C GLU A 50 1.39 19.66 -8.55
N PHE A 51 0.66 18.55 -8.39
CA PHE A 51 -0.57 18.28 -9.16
C PHE A 51 -1.78 17.88 -8.29
N GLY A 52 -1.61 17.72 -6.97
CA GLY A 52 -2.67 17.30 -6.07
C GLY A 52 -3.08 15.84 -6.24
N TYR A 53 -2.25 15.00 -6.87
CA TYR A 53 -2.55 13.58 -6.98
C TYR A 53 -2.28 12.86 -5.65
N PRO A 54 -3.13 11.90 -5.25
CA PRO A 54 -2.85 11.09 -4.08
C PRO A 54 -1.66 10.16 -4.34
N PRO A 55 -1.12 9.50 -3.31
CA PRO A 55 0.03 8.63 -3.50
C PRO A 55 -0.29 7.37 -4.33
N LEU A 56 0.32 7.27 -5.51
CA LEU A 56 0.05 6.20 -6.48
C LEU A 56 1.08 5.05 -6.44
N GLY A 57 2.16 5.21 -5.66
CA GLY A 57 3.30 4.29 -5.67
C GLY A 57 2.96 2.86 -5.26
N ASP A 58 2.23 2.69 -4.15
CA ASP A 58 1.85 1.38 -3.63
C ASP A 58 0.75 0.71 -4.44
N ILE A 59 -0.19 1.49 -4.96
CA ILE A 59 -1.16 1.02 -5.97
C ILE A 59 -0.41 0.44 -7.17
N ARG A 60 0.53 1.20 -7.75
CA ARG A 60 1.34 0.76 -8.90
C ARG A 60 2.06 -0.55 -8.62
N GLN A 61 2.71 -0.67 -7.45
CA GLN A 61 3.45 -1.86 -7.07
C GLN A 61 2.54 -3.10 -7.00
N CYS A 62 1.35 -2.96 -6.39
CA CYS A 62 0.38 -4.05 -6.30
C CYS A 62 -0.20 -4.43 -7.67
N LEU A 63 -0.47 -3.45 -8.54
CA LEU A 63 -0.93 -3.70 -9.91
C LEU A 63 0.10 -4.52 -10.69
N VAL A 64 1.39 -4.17 -10.58
CA VAL A 64 2.47 -4.95 -11.20
C VAL A 64 2.57 -6.34 -10.57
N ALA A 65 2.46 -6.47 -9.25
CA ALA A 65 2.57 -7.76 -8.56
C ALA A 65 1.47 -8.76 -8.97
N LEU A 66 0.23 -8.28 -9.14
CA LEU A 66 -0.94 -9.08 -9.48
C LEU A 66 -1.14 -9.30 -10.99
N SER A 67 -0.33 -8.68 -11.83
CA SER A 67 -0.39 -8.91 -13.28
C SER A 67 0.24 -10.27 -13.67
N PRO A 68 -0.28 -10.96 -14.69
CA PRO A 68 0.26 -12.25 -15.14
C PRO A 68 1.66 -12.09 -15.75
N GLU A 69 2.56 -13.02 -15.42
CA GLU A 69 3.96 -12.99 -15.89
C GLU A 69 4.16 -13.81 -17.17
N GLU A 70 3.26 -14.75 -17.44
CA GLU A 70 3.32 -15.66 -18.59
C GLU A 70 2.91 -14.98 -19.90
N ASN A 71 2.25 -13.81 -19.82
CA ASN A 71 1.85 -13.03 -20.99
C ASN A 71 2.95 -12.02 -21.35
N GLU A 72 3.70 -12.29 -22.42
CA GLU A 72 4.81 -11.45 -22.88
C GLU A 72 4.45 -9.97 -23.07
N ARG A 73 3.21 -9.66 -23.52
CA ARG A 73 2.77 -8.27 -23.71
C ARG A 73 2.56 -7.56 -22.38
N VAL A 74 1.95 -8.26 -21.43
CA VAL A 74 1.76 -7.74 -20.07
C VAL A 74 3.11 -7.59 -19.38
N ALA A 75 4.00 -8.58 -19.50
CA ALA A 75 5.36 -8.51 -18.97
C ALA A 75 6.15 -7.31 -19.53
N ALA A 76 6.05 -7.05 -20.85
CA ALA A 76 6.66 -5.86 -21.45
C ALA A 76 6.08 -4.55 -20.90
N LEU A 77 4.76 -4.48 -20.73
CA LEU A 77 4.10 -3.32 -20.13
C LEU A 77 4.52 -3.13 -18.67
N ASN A 78 4.59 -4.20 -17.88
CA ASN A 78 5.04 -4.18 -16.50
C ASN A 78 6.45 -3.61 -16.37
N ASN A 79 7.38 -4.08 -17.21
CA ASN A 79 8.74 -3.57 -17.24
C ASN A 79 8.78 -2.07 -17.57
N ALA A 80 7.93 -1.60 -18.48
CA ALA A 80 7.82 -0.18 -18.80
C ALA A 80 7.22 0.63 -17.63
N LEU A 81 6.20 0.11 -16.95
CA LEU A 81 5.57 0.78 -15.81
C LEU A 81 6.48 0.80 -14.57
N ASP A 82 7.34 -0.20 -14.41
CA ASP A 82 8.31 -0.23 -13.30
C ASP A 82 9.55 0.62 -13.57
N PHE A 83 9.76 1.05 -14.81
CA PHE A 83 10.87 1.94 -15.15
C PHE A 83 10.82 3.23 -14.34
N ARG A 84 11.99 3.62 -13.82
CA ARG A 84 12.22 4.86 -13.09
C ARG A 84 13.32 5.64 -13.78
N PHE A 85 13.06 6.92 -14.04
CA PHE A 85 14.04 7.80 -14.67
C PHE A 85 15.25 8.02 -13.75
N ASP A 86 16.45 7.76 -14.29
CA ASP A 86 17.72 8.01 -13.64
C ASP A 86 18.20 9.47 -13.86
N SER A 87 19.30 9.82 -13.19
CA SER A 87 19.68 11.21 -12.97
C SER A 87 20.24 11.91 -14.21
N THR A 88 19.59 13.01 -14.59
CA THR A 88 20.10 14.27 -15.21
C THR A 88 18.99 15.11 -15.87
N SER A 89 17.70 14.80 -15.65
CA SER A 89 16.55 15.50 -16.24
C SER A 89 15.52 15.97 -15.21
N SER A 90 14.53 16.74 -15.67
CA SER A 90 13.35 17.13 -14.89
C SER A 90 12.47 15.95 -14.46
N LEU A 91 12.63 14.78 -15.07
CA LEU A 91 11.88 13.56 -14.73
C LEU A 91 12.59 12.70 -13.67
N LYS A 92 13.76 13.14 -13.18
CA LYS A 92 14.57 12.36 -12.23
C LYS A 92 13.71 11.86 -11.06
N GLY A 93 13.75 10.56 -10.82
CA GLY A 93 13.05 9.92 -9.70
C GLY A 93 11.60 9.53 -9.99
N HIS A 94 10.97 10.05 -11.05
CA HIS A 94 9.63 9.61 -11.45
C HIS A 94 9.63 8.18 -11.96
N SER A 95 8.62 7.42 -11.55
CA SER A 95 8.27 6.15 -12.20
C SER A 95 7.31 6.42 -13.35
N VAL A 96 7.53 5.78 -14.50
CA VAL A 96 6.60 5.83 -15.63
C VAL A 96 5.21 5.37 -15.20
N GLY A 97 5.11 4.30 -14.40
CA GLY A 97 3.82 3.82 -13.92
C GLY A 97 3.05 4.84 -13.07
N ASN A 98 3.74 5.61 -12.23
CA ASN A 98 3.10 6.68 -11.46
C ASN A 98 2.58 7.80 -12.38
N LEU A 99 3.35 8.16 -13.42
CA LEU A 99 2.92 9.16 -14.41
C LEU A 99 1.71 8.69 -15.21
N VAL A 100 1.69 7.41 -15.61
CA VAL A 100 0.53 6.83 -16.31
C VAL A 100 -0.69 6.79 -15.40
N LEU A 101 -0.56 6.34 -14.14
CA LEU A 101 -1.67 6.34 -13.19
C LEU A 101 -2.19 7.77 -12.90
N ALA A 102 -1.30 8.77 -12.81
CA ALA A 102 -1.70 10.16 -12.66
C ALA A 102 -2.51 10.65 -13.88
N ALA A 103 -2.04 10.34 -15.09
CA ALA A 103 -2.76 10.67 -16.32
C ALA A 103 -4.14 9.98 -16.37
N LEU A 104 -4.21 8.68 -16.03
CA LEU A 104 -5.46 7.92 -15.98
C LEU A 104 -6.40 8.47 -14.91
N THR A 105 -5.88 8.93 -13.76
CA THR A 105 -6.69 9.57 -12.70
C THR A 105 -7.42 10.79 -13.23
N THR A 106 -6.75 11.61 -14.04
CA THR A 106 -7.39 12.76 -14.71
C THR A 106 -8.38 12.32 -15.79
N VAL A 107 -8.00 11.38 -16.66
CA VAL A 107 -8.85 10.94 -17.78
C VAL A 107 -10.14 10.27 -17.30
N TYR A 108 -10.05 9.45 -16.25
CA TYR A 108 -11.16 8.69 -15.69
C TYR A 108 -11.79 9.36 -14.45
N GLN A 109 -11.45 10.64 -14.19
CA GLN A 109 -12.04 11.48 -13.14
C GLN A 109 -11.97 10.87 -11.73
N GLY A 110 -10.86 10.23 -11.40
CA GLY A 110 -10.62 9.68 -10.07
C GLY A 110 -9.68 8.48 -10.07
N VAL A 111 -9.14 8.19 -8.88
CA VAL A 111 -8.19 7.08 -8.66
C VAL A 111 -8.84 5.73 -8.97
N GLN A 112 -10.11 5.56 -8.58
CA GLN A 112 -10.83 4.32 -8.82
C GLN A 112 -10.88 3.96 -10.31
N GLY A 113 -11.28 4.91 -11.15
CA GLY A 113 -11.32 4.69 -12.60
C GLY A 113 -9.93 4.42 -13.20
N ALA A 114 -8.88 5.05 -12.66
CA ALA A 114 -7.52 4.78 -13.07
C ALA A 114 -7.06 3.35 -12.72
N ILE A 115 -7.38 2.88 -11.51
CA ILE A 115 -7.10 1.52 -11.08
C ILE A 115 -7.86 0.51 -11.95
N ASP A 116 -9.14 0.74 -12.19
CA ASP A 116 -9.96 -0.18 -12.99
C ASP A 116 -9.45 -0.29 -14.43
N GLU A 117 -9.10 0.84 -15.07
CA GLU A 117 -8.54 0.84 -16.42
C GLU A 117 -7.16 0.18 -16.46
N MET A 118 -6.27 0.51 -15.52
CA MET A 118 -4.94 -0.10 -15.47
C MET A 118 -5.04 -1.62 -15.21
N SER A 119 -5.94 -2.04 -14.33
CA SER A 119 -6.20 -3.47 -14.06
C SER A 119 -6.66 -4.20 -15.33
N ARG A 120 -7.53 -3.56 -16.13
CA ARG A 120 -7.99 -4.08 -17.43
C ARG A 120 -6.85 -4.17 -18.44
N MET A 121 -6.02 -3.13 -18.56
CA MET A 121 -4.86 -3.10 -19.47
C MET A 121 -3.83 -4.16 -19.13
N MET A 122 -3.61 -4.41 -17.84
CA MET A 122 -2.63 -5.36 -17.32
C MET A 122 -3.17 -6.79 -17.16
N GLN A 123 -4.46 -7.04 -17.45
CA GLN A 123 -5.11 -8.34 -17.27
C GLN A 123 -4.97 -8.89 -15.84
N LEU A 124 -5.22 -8.04 -14.86
CA LEU A 124 -4.94 -8.31 -13.44
C LEU A 124 -5.61 -9.60 -12.93
N GLN A 125 -4.87 -10.40 -12.16
CA GLN A 125 -5.36 -11.60 -11.47
C GLN A 125 -5.66 -11.30 -10.00
N GLY A 126 -6.69 -10.49 -9.78
CA GLY A 126 -7.08 -10.00 -8.45
C GLY A 126 -7.54 -8.56 -8.53
N GLN A 127 -7.55 -7.87 -7.39
CA GLN A 127 -7.91 -6.45 -7.31
C GLN A 127 -6.98 -5.68 -6.38
N VAL A 128 -6.80 -4.38 -6.67
CA VAL A 128 -6.07 -3.43 -5.83
C VAL A 128 -7.06 -2.40 -5.31
N LEU A 129 -7.07 -2.21 -4.00
CA LEU A 129 -8.10 -1.47 -3.27
C LEU A 129 -7.41 -0.46 -2.34
N PRO A 130 -7.43 0.83 -2.68
CA PRO A 130 -7.01 1.87 -1.75
C PRO A 130 -7.83 1.78 -0.47
N VAL A 131 -7.21 1.97 0.68
CA VAL A 131 -7.88 1.94 1.99
C VAL A 131 -8.89 3.09 2.14
N THR A 132 -8.61 4.22 1.48
CA THR A 132 -9.45 5.41 1.39
C THR A 132 -9.19 6.13 0.06
N PHE A 133 -10.09 7.03 -0.34
CA PHE A 133 -9.82 8.02 -1.39
C PHE A 133 -9.59 9.43 -0.82
N ASP A 134 -9.79 9.62 0.48
CA ASP A 134 -9.63 10.90 1.14
C ASP A 134 -8.16 11.22 1.37
N GLU A 135 -7.89 12.51 1.50
CA GLU A 135 -6.55 13.02 1.70
C GLU A 135 -6.24 13.18 3.20
N ALA A 136 -5.21 12.47 3.67
CA ALA A 136 -4.61 12.69 4.98
C ALA A 136 -3.09 12.48 4.93
N HIS A 137 -2.42 12.86 6.02
CA HIS A 137 -0.99 12.62 6.23
C HIS A 137 -0.79 11.78 7.48
N LEU A 138 0.08 10.78 7.37
CA LEU A 138 0.53 10.02 8.53
C LEU A 138 1.33 10.91 9.48
N CYS A 139 1.00 10.85 10.77
CA CYS A 139 1.68 11.58 11.82
C CYS A 139 2.14 10.64 12.93
N ALA A 140 3.30 10.93 13.52
CA ALA A 140 3.87 10.22 14.65
C ALA A 140 4.08 11.18 15.83
N MET A 141 3.49 10.85 16.98
CA MET A 141 3.87 11.42 18.26
C MET A 141 5.03 10.60 18.82
N LEU A 142 6.14 11.27 19.13
CA LEU A 142 7.32 10.68 19.75
C LEU A 142 7.18 10.65 21.27
N MET A 143 7.99 9.82 21.94
CA MET A 143 8.01 9.68 23.40
C MET A 143 8.33 10.98 24.17
N ASP A 144 8.91 11.98 23.52
CA ASP A 144 9.19 13.30 24.11
C ASP A 144 8.08 14.34 23.83
N GLY A 145 6.99 13.92 23.16
CA GLY A 145 5.86 14.76 22.79
C GLY A 145 6.01 15.50 21.46
N GLN A 146 7.15 15.39 20.76
CA GLN A 146 7.29 15.96 19.42
C GLN A 146 6.35 15.25 18.44
N VAL A 147 5.75 16.01 17.53
CA VAL A 147 4.94 15.47 16.43
C VAL A 147 5.71 15.60 15.12
N ILE A 148 5.89 14.47 14.44
CA ILE A 148 6.38 14.40 13.06
C ILE A 148 5.19 14.20 12.16
N ARG A 149 5.12 15.00 11.09
CA ARG A 149 4.09 14.91 10.06
C ARG A 149 4.72 14.36 8.78
N THR A 150 3.95 13.59 8.03
CA THR A 150 4.29 12.90 6.78
C THR A 150 5.02 11.57 6.98
N GLU A 151 4.68 10.58 6.16
CA GLU A 151 5.26 9.23 6.19
C GLU A 151 6.78 9.28 5.95
N SER A 152 7.22 10.04 4.94
CA SER A 152 8.62 10.12 4.56
C SER A 152 9.51 10.78 5.63
N ALA A 153 8.96 11.70 6.44
CA ALA A 153 9.69 12.27 7.57
C ALA A 153 9.81 11.28 8.75
N ILE A 154 8.83 10.38 8.91
CA ILE A 154 8.88 9.32 9.92
C ILE A 154 9.91 8.27 9.50
N ASP A 155 9.84 7.84 8.23
CA ASP A 155 10.73 6.84 7.60
C ASP A 155 12.21 7.25 7.62
N LEU A 156 12.50 8.51 7.25
CA LEU A 156 13.87 9.00 7.08
C LEU A 156 14.50 9.58 8.37
N ARG A 157 13.89 9.36 9.53
CA ARG A 157 14.33 9.95 10.81
C ARG A 157 15.71 9.46 11.28
N GLY A 158 16.10 8.24 10.90
CA GLY A 158 17.32 7.60 11.40
C GLY A 158 17.25 7.28 12.91
N GLY A 159 18.38 6.91 13.51
CA GLY A 159 18.42 6.24 14.83
C GLY A 159 18.77 7.10 16.04
N GLN A 160 18.78 8.43 15.93
CA GLN A 160 19.24 9.33 17.01
C GLN A 160 18.09 10.06 17.74
N GLY A 161 16.84 9.69 17.48
CA GLY A 161 15.65 10.34 18.06
C GLY A 161 14.90 9.45 19.06
N PRO A 162 13.94 10.02 19.81
CA PRO A 162 13.04 9.24 20.64
C PRO A 162 12.24 8.22 19.81
N GLY A 163 11.77 7.16 20.47
CA GLY A 163 10.86 6.19 19.87
C GLY A 163 9.49 6.80 19.54
N ILE A 164 8.72 6.10 18.71
CA ILE A 164 7.34 6.47 18.38
C ILE A 164 6.42 6.00 19.53
N ASP A 165 5.63 6.90 20.08
CA ASP A 165 4.59 6.61 21.08
C ASP A 165 3.27 6.22 20.40
N LYS A 166 2.80 7.06 19.47
CA LYS A 166 1.53 6.85 18.77
C LYS A 166 1.56 7.36 17.34
N LEU A 167 0.88 6.63 16.44
CA LEU A 167 0.52 7.11 15.11
C LEU A 167 -0.93 7.60 15.04
N PHE A 168 -1.17 8.56 14.16
CA PHE A 168 -2.51 9.07 13.83
C PHE A 168 -2.51 9.73 12.45
N LEU A 169 -3.69 9.93 11.89
CA LEU A 169 -3.91 10.73 10.68
C LEU A 169 -4.26 12.17 11.08
N ASP A 170 -3.82 13.16 10.31
CA ASP A 170 -4.12 14.57 10.57
C ASP A 170 -5.50 15.04 10.09
N ALA A 171 -6.28 14.13 9.50
CA ALA A 171 -7.65 14.32 9.09
C ALA A 171 -8.43 13.01 9.25
N ASP A 172 -9.73 13.12 9.49
CA ASP A 172 -10.65 11.99 9.43
C ASP A 172 -10.83 11.57 7.97
N VAL A 173 -10.88 10.25 7.73
CA VAL A 173 -11.01 9.68 6.39
C VAL A 173 -12.07 8.59 6.36
N GLU A 174 -12.81 8.51 5.26
CA GLU A 174 -13.76 7.44 5.01
C GLU A 174 -13.05 6.24 4.38
N ALA A 175 -13.44 5.03 4.78
CA ALA A 175 -12.92 3.82 4.17
C ALA A 175 -13.51 3.62 2.76
N ASN A 176 -12.70 3.10 1.85
CA ASN A 176 -13.18 2.65 0.55
C ASN A 176 -14.16 1.46 0.73
N PRO A 177 -15.44 1.57 0.30
CA PRO A 177 -16.41 0.48 0.45
C PRO A 177 -15.95 -0.84 -0.16
N ARG A 178 -15.24 -0.80 -1.30
CA ARG A 178 -14.71 -2.01 -1.94
C ARG A 178 -13.66 -2.71 -1.08
N ALA A 179 -12.88 -1.96 -0.29
CA ALA A 179 -11.92 -2.53 0.64
C ALA A 179 -12.63 -3.20 1.83
N LEU A 180 -13.69 -2.58 2.35
CA LEU A 180 -14.52 -3.17 3.40
C LEU A 180 -15.20 -4.46 2.95
N ASP A 181 -15.78 -4.47 1.75
CA ASP A 181 -16.40 -5.66 1.16
C ASP A 181 -15.37 -6.80 1.04
N ALA A 182 -14.16 -6.50 0.52
CA ALA A 182 -13.11 -7.49 0.39
C ALA A 182 -12.67 -8.09 1.74
N ILE A 183 -12.55 -7.25 2.78
CA ILE A 183 -12.20 -7.70 4.15
C ILE A 183 -13.32 -8.56 4.75
N THR A 184 -14.57 -8.14 4.58
CA THR A 184 -15.74 -8.84 5.12
C THR A 184 -15.93 -10.21 4.48
N GLU A 185 -15.64 -10.32 3.18
CA GLU A 185 -15.77 -11.57 2.42
C GLU A 185 -14.52 -12.46 2.45
N ALA A 186 -13.46 -12.06 3.17
CA ALA A 186 -12.19 -12.77 3.17
C ALA A 186 -12.31 -14.15 3.82
N ASP A 187 -11.64 -15.16 3.24
CA ASP A 187 -11.37 -16.44 3.90
C ASP A 187 -10.10 -16.38 4.76
N ALA A 188 -9.21 -15.42 4.51
CA ALA A 188 -8.02 -15.12 5.31
C ALA A 188 -7.53 -13.69 5.03
N ILE A 189 -6.93 -13.06 6.06
CA ILE A 189 -6.33 -11.73 5.95
C ILE A 189 -4.85 -11.85 6.31
N LEU A 190 -3.97 -11.36 5.44
CA LEU A 190 -2.53 -11.25 5.65
C LEU A 190 -2.17 -9.78 5.90
N LEU A 191 -1.69 -9.46 7.10
CA LEU A 191 -1.14 -8.15 7.42
C LEU A 191 0.36 -8.15 7.11
N GLY A 192 0.78 -7.30 6.16
CA GLY A 192 2.15 -7.21 5.69
C GLY A 192 2.57 -8.35 4.74
N PRO A 193 3.87 -8.63 4.60
CA PRO A 193 4.98 -7.99 5.32
C PRO A 193 5.22 -6.56 4.85
N GLY A 194 5.74 -5.71 5.73
CA GLY A 194 6.03 -4.32 5.44
C GLY A 194 6.45 -3.58 6.70
N ASP A 195 6.88 -2.33 6.55
CA ASP A 195 7.27 -1.53 7.70
C ASP A 195 6.07 -1.30 8.63
N LEU A 196 6.26 -1.56 9.92
CA LEU A 196 5.16 -1.58 10.88
C LEU A 196 4.44 -0.24 10.91
N TYR A 197 5.18 0.85 11.06
CA TYR A 197 4.62 2.18 11.26
C TYR A 197 4.23 2.88 9.95
N THR A 198 4.92 2.61 8.85
CA THR A 198 4.68 3.35 7.58
C THR A 198 3.98 2.54 6.50
N SER A 199 3.87 1.21 6.63
CA SER A 199 3.18 0.36 5.64
C SER A 199 2.00 -0.42 6.21
N ILE A 200 2.06 -0.90 7.46
CA ILE A 200 1.00 -1.75 8.03
C ILE A 200 0.00 -0.91 8.83
N ILE A 201 0.44 -0.29 9.92
CA ILE A 201 -0.43 0.51 10.81
C ILE A 201 -1.21 1.60 10.06
N PRO A 202 -0.68 2.30 9.03
CA PRO A 202 -1.45 3.33 8.36
C PRO A 202 -2.76 2.82 7.73
N ASN A 203 -2.82 1.56 7.30
CA ASN A 203 -4.07 0.95 6.84
C ASN A 203 -5.07 0.77 7.98
N LEU A 204 -4.58 0.50 9.19
CA LEU A 204 -5.38 0.26 10.40
C LEU A 204 -5.79 1.55 11.11
N LEU A 205 -5.24 2.72 10.73
CA LEU A 205 -5.67 4.02 11.23
C LEU A 205 -6.97 4.53 10.58
N VAL A 206 -7.47 3.81 9.58
CA VAL A 206 -8.80 4.05 9.00
C VAL A 206 -9.79 3.22 9.82
N ASP A 207 -10.49 3.86 10.76
CA ASP A 207 -11.30 3.17 11.78
C ASP A 207 -12.20 2.06 11.21
N PRO A 208 -13.01 2.28 10.14
CA PRO A 208 -13.86 1.22 9.59
C PRO A 208 -13.10 -0.01 9.08
N ILE A 209 -11.85 0.15 8.64
CA ILE A 209 -11.00 -0.96 8.19
C ILE A 209 -10.56 -1.79 9.39
N SER A 210 -10.14 -1.12 10.47
CA SER A 210 -9.76 -1.79 11.71
C SER A 210 -10.94 -2.51 12.37
N ASP A 211 -12.14 -1.94 12.30
CA ASP A 211 -13.37 -2.54 12.79
C ASP A 211 -13.76 -3.77 11.96
N ALA A 212 -13.70 -3.68 10.63
CA ALA A 212 -13.98 -4.82 9.76
C ALA A 212 -13.01 -6.00 9.99
N ILE A 213 -11.72 -5.73 10.26
CA ILE A 213 -10.74 -6.76 10.61
C ILE A 213 -11.00 -7.34 12.01
N ARG A 214 -11.50 -6.54 12.95
CA ARG A 214 -11.81 -6.99 14.32
C ARG A 214 -13.05 -7.89 14.34
N ASP A 215 -14.04 -7.58 13.52
CA ASP A 215 -15.35 -8.22 13.52
C ASP A 215 -15.41 -9.46 12.61
N THR A 216 -14.38 -9.70 11.79
CA THR A 216 -14.32 -10.86 10.89
C THR A 216 -14.08 -12.17 11.63
N GLU A 217 -14.63 -13.26 11.11
CA GLU A 217 -14.31 -14.63 11.55
C GLU A 217 -13.08 -15.21 10.82
N ALA A 218 -12.59 -14.52 9.78
CA ALA A 218 -11.45 -14.97 9.00
C ALA A 218 -10.16 -14.96 9.84
N PRO A 219 -9.26 -15.95 9.67
CA PRO A 219 -7.95 -15.91 10.30
C PRO A 219 -7.16 -14.67 9.83
N VAL A 220 -6.74 -13.85 10.80
CA VAL A 220 -5.84 -12.72 10.59
C VAL A 220 -4.41 -13.16 10.89
N ILE A 221 -3.57 -13.12 9.86
CA ILE A 221 -2.19 -13.59 9.87
C ILE A 221 -1.29 -12.37 9.78
N TYR A 222 -0.46 -12.14 10.81
CA TYR A 222 0.55 -11.09 10.76
C TYR A 222 1.90 -11.66 10.29
N ALA A 223 2.38 -11.18 9.14
CA ALA A 223 3.70 -11.49 8.63
C ALA A 223 4.75 -10.60 9.31
N CYS A 224 5.17 -10.98 10.52
CA CYS A 224 6.14 -10.25 11.32
C CYS A 224 7.45 -9.98 10.57
N ASN A 225 7.99 -8.78 10.76
CA ASN A 225 9.25 -8.34 10.16
C ASN A 225 10.42 -9.23 10.59
N LEU A 226 11.32 -9.52 9.64
CA LEU A 226 12.56 -10.27 9.90
C LEU A 226 13.65 -9.41 10.55
N MET A 227 13.62 -8.10 10.31
CA MET A 227 14.61 -7.14 10.76
C MET A 227 13.91 -5.94 11.38
N THR A 228 14.54 -5.34 12.39
CA THR A 228 14.16 -4.02 12.90
C THR A 228 14.53 -2.94 11.89
N LYS A 229 13.79 -1.84 11.92
CA LYS A 229 14.04 -0.66 11.09
C LYS A 229 14.47 0.51 11.95
N LEU A 230 15.59 1.13 11.56
CA LEU A 230 16.21 2.23 12.28
C LEU A 230 15.25 3.43 12.36
N GLY A 231 15.01 3.94 13.57
CA GLY A 231 14.06 5.03 13.82
C GLY A 231 12.60 4.58 13.91
N GLU A 232 12.30 3.31 13.68
CA GLU A 232 10.93 2.80 13.78
C GLU A 232 10.83 1.73 14.87
N THR A 233 11.53 0.61 14.68
CA THR A 233 11.34 -0.60 15.48
C THR A 233 12.64 -1.06 16.14
N ASP A 234 13.50 -0.11 16.51
CA ASP A 234 14.77 -0.39 17.18
C ASP A 234 14.59 -1.22 18.46
N GLY A 235 15.29 -2.35 18.52
CA GLY A 235 15.24 -3.25 19.68
C GLY A 235 13.94 -4.05 19.82
N TYR A 236 13.05 -4.03 18.82
CA TYR A 236 11.78 -4.76 18.90
C TYR A 236 12.03 -6.27 18.87
N SER A 237 11.33 -6.96 19.76
CA SER A 237 11.14 -8.42 19.70
C SER A 237 9.88 -8.75 18.91
N CYS A 238 9.70 -10.02 18.49
CA CYS A 238 8.47 -10.42 17.80
C CYS A 238 7.19 -10.10 18.61
N SER A 239 7.23 -10.22 19.94
CA SER A 239 6.10 -9.87 20.82
C SER A 239 5.88 -8.37 20.99
N THR A 240 6.82 -7.53 20.53
CA THR A 240 6.64 -6.07 20.48
C THR A 240 6.05 -5.63 19.14
N PHE A 241 6.30 -6.40 18.08
CA PHE A 241 5.68 -6.19 16.77
C PHE A 241 4.20 -6.61 16.75
N ALA A 242 3.85 -7.71 17.42
CA ALA A 242 2.49 -8.27 17.50
C ALA A 242 1.67 -7.68 18.64
#